data_AF-A0A960HNE1-F1
#
_entry.id   AF-A0A960HNE1-F1
#
_cell.length_a   1.000
_cell.length_b   1.000
_cell.length_c   1.000
_cell.angle_alpha   90.00
_cell.angle_beta   90.00
_cell.angle_gamma   90.00
#
_symmetry.space_group_name_H-M   'P 1'
#
loop_
_entity.id
_entity.type
_entity.pdbx_description
1 polymer ?
#
loop_
_entity_poly.entity_id
_entity_poly.type
_entity_poly.pdbx_seq_one_letter_code
_entity_poly.pdbx_strand_id
1 'polypeptide(L)'
;KELDDLGVKKPFDIAFDAEGNAFVTGTESDNVVKLDPEGNLLKTFPGFSRPMGIISNSQGEQWVSNSRLIDLPCPDKNVDNEADPSVANIDANDVVTTYTGGGVWIPWG
;
A
#
# COMPACT_ATOMS: atom_id res chain seq x y z
N LYS A 1 -6.43 -19.38 -10.70
CA LYS A 1 -5.55 -18.91 -9.60
C LYS A 1 -6.25 -17.68 -9.05
N GLU A 2 -6.79 -17.76 -7.84
CA GLU A 2 -7.52 -16.65 -7.24
C GLU A 2 -6.52 -15.76 -6.48
N LEU A 3 -6.72 -14.44 -6.49
CA LEU A 3 -5.89 -13.52 -5.68
C LEU A 3 -6.15 -13.70 -4.18
N ASP A 4 -7.35 -14.18 -3.83
CA ASP A 4 -7.70 -14.55 -2.46
C ASP A 4 -6.78 -15.66 -1.91
N ASP A 5 -6.35 -16.60 -2.77
CA ASP A 5 -5.39 -17.66 -2.40
C ASP A 5 -4.00 -17.09 -2.06
N LEU A 6 -3.69 -15.88 -2.55
CA LEU A 6 -2.42 -15.17 -2.30
C LEU A 6 -2.54 -14.20 -1.11
N GLY A 7 -3.70 -14.15 -0.45
CA GLY A 7 -3.94 -13.25 0.69
C GLY A 7 -4.09 -11.78 0.29
N VAL A 8 -4.44 -11.49 -0.97
CA VAL A 8 -4.68 -10.12 -1.46
C VAL A 8 -6.18 -9.88 -1.60
N LYS A 9 -6.72 -8.98 -0.79
CA LYS A 9 -8.13 -8.57 -0.87
C LYS A 9 -8.25 -7.18 -1.48
N LYS A 10 -9.18 -7.06 -2.42
CA LYS A 10 -9.47 -5.83 -3.15
C LYS A 10 -8.19 -5.23 -3.75
N PRO A 11 -7.56 -5.93 -4.70
CA PRO A 11 -6.37 -5.43 -5.39
C PRO A 11 -6.67 -4.09 -6.05
N PHE A 12 -5.73 -3.14 -6.00
CA PHE A 12 -5.95 -1.82 -6.60
C PHE A 12 -4.97 -1.50 -7.72
N ASP A 13 -3.67 -1.73 -7.51
CA ASP A 13 -2.64 -1.40 -8.49
C ASP A 13 -1.55 -2.49 -8.55
N ILE A 14 -0.75 -2.44 -9.63
CA ILE A 14 0.33 -3.38 -9.92
C ILE A 14 1.54 -2.66 -10.53
N ALA A 15 2.74 -2.99 -10.06
CA ALA A 15 3.99 -2.54 -10.65
C ALA A 15 4.94 -3.71 -10.89
N PHE A 16 5.85 -3.57 -11.84
CA PHE A 16 6.85 -4.60 -12.15
C PHE A 16 8.25 -4.10 -11.80
N ASP A 17 9.10 -4.97 -11.25
CA ASP A 17 10.53 -4.69 -11.10
C ASP A 17 11.30 -5.01 -12.40
N ALA A 18 12.61 -4.75 -12.39
CA ALA A 18 13.48 -5.00 -13.55
C ALA A 18 13.67 -6.50 -13.87
N GLU A 19 13.34 -7.39 -12.94
CA GLU A 19 13.39 -8.85 -13.10
C GLU A 19 12.05 -9.41 -13.62
N GLY A 20 11.02 -8.57 -13.71
CA GLY A 20 9.68 -8.96 -14.15
C GLY A 20 8.78 -9.47 -13.03
N ASN A 21 9.20 -9.37 -11.76
CA ASN A 21 8.34 -9.72 -10.64
C ASN A 21 7.25 -8.65 -10.48
N ALA A 22 6.03 -9.10 -10.20
CA ALA A 22 4.88 -8.23 -10.04
C ALA A 22 4.62 -7.90 -8.57
N PHE A 23 4.45 -6.63 -8.25
CA PHE A 23 4.06 -6.15 -6.95
C PHE A 23 2.61 -5.67 -6.99
N VAL A 24 1.73 -6.26 -6.19
CA VAL A 24 0.28 -5.98 -6.20
C VAL A 24 -0.15 -5.43 -4.85
N THR A 25 -0.86 -4.30 -4.84
CA THR A 25 -1.40 -3.68 -3.63
C THR A 25 -2.76 -4.26 -3.26
N GLY A 26 -2.92 -4.72 -2.02
CA GLY A 26 -4.18 -5.19 -1.46
C GLY A 26 -4.81 -4.15 -0.53
N THR A 27 -5.77 -3.38 -1.03
CA THR A 27 -6.34 -2.24 -0.26
C THR A 27 -7.12 -2.65 0.98
N GLU A 28 -7.70 -3.84 1.01
CA GLU A 28 -8.48 -4.35 2.15
C GLU A 28 -7.68 -5.31 3.02
N SER A 29 -6.67 -5.97 2.45
CA SER A 29 -5.74 -6.84 3.17
C SER A 29 -4.54 -6.10 3.77
N ASP A 30 -4.44 -4.77 3.55
CA ASP A 30 -3.39 -3.91 4.11
C ASP A 30 -1.97 -4.43 3.86
N ASN A 31 -1.76 -4.95 2.65
CA ASN A 31 -0.51 -5.58 2.24
C ASN A 31 -0.12 -5.27 0.79
N VAL A 32 1.12 -5.56 0.47
CA VAL A 32 1.62 -5.69 -0.91
C VAL A 32 2.14 -7.10 -1.09
N VAL A 33 1.91 -7.74 -2.22
CA VAL A 33 2.52 -9.05 -2.54
C VAL A 33 3.46 -8.93 -3.71
N LYS A 34 4.55 -9.67 -3.68
CA LYS A 34 5.47 -9.89 -4.80
C LYS A 34 5.21 -11.26 -5.40
N LEU A 35 5.00 -11.29 -6.71
CA LEU A 35 4.76 -12.49 -7.50
C LEU A 35 5.87 -12.66 -8.53
N ASP A 36 6.25 -13.89 -8.85
CA ASP A 36 7.15 -14.16 -9.98
C ASP A 36 6.42 -13.92 -11.33
N PRO A 37 7.13 -13.92 -12.47
CA PRO A 37 6.51 -13.75 -13.79
C PRO A 37 5.45 -14.81 -14.13
N GLU A 38 5.50 -15.99 -13.49
CA GLU A 38 4.52 -17.07 -13.58
C GLU A 38 3.33 -16.89 -12.60
N GLY A 39 3.33 -15.80 -11.83
CA GLY A 39 2.29 -15.39 -10.90
C GLY A 39 2.30 -16.15 -9.56
N ASN A 40 3.38 -16.86 -9.20
CA ASN A 40 3.53 -17.52 -7.90
C ASN A 40 3.90 -16.50 -6.83
N LEU A 41 3.35 -16.68 -5.62
CA LEU A 41 3.67 -15.82 -4.49
C LEU A 41 5.13 -16.01 -4.07
N LEU A 42 5.93 -14.97 -4.23
CA LEU A 42 7.29 -14.92 -3.72
C LEU A 42 7.31 -14.39 -2.29
N LYS A 43 6.54 -13.31 -2.03
CA LYS A 43 6.56 -12.64 -0.73
C LYS A 43 5.30 -11.82 -0.47
N THR A 44 4.96 -11.67 0.80
CA THR A 44 3.93 -10.74 1.28
C THR A 44 4.58 -9.72 2.20
N PHE A 45 4.31 -8.44 1.94
CA PHE A 45 4.74 -7.30 2.74
C PHE A 45 3.54 -6.77 3.52
N PRO A 46 3.49 -6.98 4.85
CA PRO A 46 2.44 -6.44 5.71
C PRO A 46 2.77 -5.00 6.14
N GLY A 47 1.85 -4.36 6.87
CA GLY A 47 2.11 -3.08 7.53
C GLY A 47 1.82 -1.85 6.68
N PHE A 48 1.04 -2.00 5.61
CA PHE A 48 0.50 -0.89 4.84
C PHE A 48 -0.85 -0.45 5.42
N SER A 49 -1.35 0.70 4.99
CA SER A 49 -2.69 1.16 5.34
C SER A 49 -3.40 1.55 4.06
N ARG A 50 -4.35 0.71 3.64
CA ARG A 50 -5.06 0.75 2.35
C ARG A 50 -4.14 1.21 1.21
N PRO A 51 -3.10 0.43 0.88
CA PRO A 51 -2.18 0.79 -0.19
C PRO A 51 -2.94 0.86 -1.51
N MET A 52 -2.85 2.01 -2.20
CA MET A 52 -3.52 2.22 -3.48
C MET A 52 -2.51 2.14 -4.61
N GLY A 53 -1.90 3.25 -4.99
CA GLY A 53 -0.94 3.29 -6.10
C GLY A 53 0.43 2.75 -5.71
N ILE A 54 1.10 2.10 -6.65
CA ILE A 54 2.47 1.58 -6.52
C ILE A 54 3.28 1.88 -7.78
N ILE A 55 4.56 2.25 -7.61
CA ILE A 55 5.51 2.40 -8.72
C ILE A 55 6.83 1.73 -8.38
N SER A 56 7.51 1.21 -9.40
CA SER A 56 8.88 0.68 -9.29
C SER A 56 9.87 1.66 -9.91
N ASN A 57 11.08 1.73 -9.35
CA ASN A 57 12.20 2.45 -9.97
C ASN A 57 13.24 1.48 -10.56
N SER A 58 14.22 2.03 -11.30
CA SER A 58 15.28 1.24 -11.93
C SER A 58 16.29 0.64 -10.93
N GLN A 59 16.24 1.03 -9.66
CA GLN A 59 17.08 0.49 -8.59
C GLN A 59 16.42 -0.71 -7.89
N GLY A 60 15.21 -1.10 -8.30
CA GLY A 60 14.48 -2.22 -7.71
C GLY A 60 13.71 -1.84 -6.46
N GLU A 61 13.53 -0.55 -6.17
CA GLU A 61 12.69 -0.09 -5.07
C GLU A 61 11.24 0.11 -5.54
N GLN A 62 10.29 -0.12 -4.63
CA GLN A 62 8.87 0.09 -4.86
C GLN A 62 8.33 1.16 -3.91
N TRP A 63 7.63 2.14 -4.48
CA TRP A 63 7.02 3.23 -3.73
C TRP A 63 5.51 3.05 -3.74
N VAL A 64 4.92 2.98 -2.55
CA VAL A 64 3.51 2.66 -2.33
C VAL A 64 2.85 3.83 -1.63
N SER A 65 1.73 4.30 -2.18
CA SER A 65 0.89 5.31 -1.57
C SER A 65 -0.14 4.65 -0.65
N ASN A 66 -0.05 4.94 0.65
CA ASN A 66 -1.02 4.48 1.64
C ASN A 66 -2.13 5.50 1.75
N SER A 67 -3.36 5.04 1.59
CA SER A 67 -4.55 5.87 1.70
C SER A 67 -5.29 5.54 2.98
N ARG A 68 -5.92 6.54 3.59
CA ARG A 68 -6.80 6.33 4.76
C ARG A 68 -8.20 6.78 4.42
N LEU A 69 -9.19 6.13 5.04
CA LEU A 69 -10.55 6.64 5.00
C LEU A 69 -10.66 7.81 5.98
N ILE A 70 -11.15 8.94 5.50
CA ILE A 70 -11.64 10.01 6.36
C ILE A 70 -13.11 9.68 6.64
N ASP A 71 -13.46 9.36 7.88
CA ASP A 71 -14.88 9.29 8.27
C ASP A 71 -15.39 10.73 8.28
N LEU A 72 -16.47 11.00 7.54
CA LEU A 72 -17.04 12.34 7.52
C LEU A 72 -17.76 12.56 8.85
N PRO A 73 -17.47 13.66 9.58
CA PRO A 73 -18.20 13.96 10.80
C PRO A 73 -19.65 14.37 10.45
N CYS A 74 -20.57 13.39 10.50
CA CYS A 74 -21.96 13.68 10.83
C CYS A 74 -22.04 14.09 12.31
N PRO A 75 -23.04 14.87 12.75
CA PRO A 75 -22.92 15.82 13.86
C PRO A 75 -22.46 15.29 15.22
N ASP A 76 -22.40 13.97 15.44
CA ASP A 76 -22.12 13.35 16.74
C ASP A 76 -20.96 12.33 16.74
N LYS A 77 -20.10 12.28 15.70
CA LYS A 77 -18.90 11.41 15.76
C LYS A 77 -17.64 12.22 16.05
N ASN A 78 -16.99 11.89 17.18
CA ASN A 78 -15.58 12.19 17.39
C ASN A 78 -14.79 11.49 16.27
N VAL A 79 -14.43 12.25 15.25
CA VAL A 79 -13.53 11.79 14.20
C VAL A 79 -12.13 11.72 14.78
N ASP A 80 -11.47 10.58 14.61
CA ASP A 80 -10.03 10.49 14.79
C ASP A 80 -9.41 11.49 13.79
N ASN A 81 -8.97 12.64 14.31
CA ASN A 81 -8.66 13.87 13.57
C ASN A 81 -7.41 13.79 12.69
N GLU A 82 -6.88 12.60 12.43
CA GLU A 82 -5.67 12.44 11.62
C GLU A 82 -5.94 11.41 10.53
N ALA A 83 -6.18 11.91 9.32
CA ALA A 83 -5.73 11.15 8.18
C ALA A 83 -4.20 11.05 8.34
N ASP A 84 -3.69 9.84 8.59
CA ASP A 84 -2.26 9.53 8.54
C ASP A 84 -1.89 9.02 7.13
N PRO A 85 -2.02 9.81 6.05
CA PRO A 85 -1.54 9.36 4.76
C PRO A 85 -0.03 9.21 4.88
N SER A 86 0.45 8.15 4.26
CA SER A 86 1.86 7.84 4.26
C SER A 86 2.27 7.34 2.89
N VAL A 87 3.57 7.42 2.64
CA VAL A 87 4.18 6.74 1.51
C VAL A 87 5.13 5.72 2.10
N ALA A 88 5.08 4.49 1.62
CA ALA A 88 6.01 3.45 2.01
C ALA A 88 6.95 3.14 0.85
N ASN A 89 8.22 2.94 1.17
CA ASN A 89 9.22 2.41 0.25
C ASN A 89 9.52 0.96 0.64
N ILE A 90 9.58 0.07 -0.34
CA ILE A 90 10.16 -1.26 -0.24
C ILE A 90 11.51 -1.17 -0.97
N ASP A 91 12.61 -1.34 -0.24
CA ASP A 91 13.94 -1.27 -0.84
C ASP A 91 14.30 -2.56 -1.59
N ALA A 92 15.42 -2.56 -2.31
CA ALA A 92 15.91 -3.73 -3.04
C ALA A 92 16.27 -4.93 -2.13
N ASN A 93 16.36 -4.74 -0.82
CA ASN A 93 16.57 -5.79 0.18
C ASN A 93 15.25 -6.21 0.85
N ASP A 94 14.11 -5.82 0.27
CA ASP A 94 12.76 -6.07 0.78
C ASP A 94 12.48 -5.46 2.18
N VAL A 95 13.18 -4.39 2.55
CA VAL A 95 12.94 -3.64 3.79
C VAL A 95 11.90 -2.55 3.55
N VAL A 96 10.85 -2.53 4.37
CA VAL A 96 9.78 -1.54 4.28
C VAL A 96 10.08 -0.36 5.19
N THR A 97 10.11 0.85 4.61
CA THR A 97 10.23 2.12 5.34
C THR A 97 9.02 3.00 5.06
N THR A 98 8.31 3.45 6.10
CA THR A 98 7.11 4.29 5.96
C THR A 98 7.41 5.73 6.33
N TYR A 99 7.00 6.65 5.46
CA TYR A 99 7.12 8.09 5.62
C TYR A 99 5.74 8.69 5.88
N THR A 100 5.58 9.40 7.01
CA THR A 100 4.33 10.06 7.43
C THR A 100 4.45 11.59 7.35
N GLY A 101 3.34 12.31 7.59
CA GLY A 101 3.35 13.78 7.71
C GLY A 101 3.09 14.56 6.40
N GLY A 102 2.76 13.88 5.30
CA GLY A 102 2.47 14.49 4.00
C GLY A 102 0.98 14.74 3.70
N GLY A 103 0.12 14.74 4.73
CA GLY A 103 -1.34 14.71 4.58
C GLY A 103 -2.07 16.05 4.56
N VAL A 104 -3.37 15.98 4.25
CA VAL A 104 -4.28 17.12 4.42
C VAL A 104 -4.51 17.31 5.92
N TRP A 105 -3.91 18.36 6.47
CA TRP A 105 -4.18 18.81 7.83
C TRP A 105 -5.48 19.63 7.83
N ILE A 106 -6.53 19.15 8.51
CA ILE A 106 -7.79 19.88 8.64
C ILE A 106 -7.64 20.88 9.80
N PRO A 107 -7.61 22.20 9.54
CA PRO A 107 -7.14 23.13 10.56
C PRO A 107 -8.05 23.32 11.76
N TRP A 108 -9.38 23.20 11.63
CA TRP A 108 -10.30 23.55 12.71
C TRP A 108 -11.66 22.86 12.59
N GLY A 109 -12.14 22.38 13.74
CA GLY A 109 -13.54 22.39 14.18
C GLY A 109 -13.61 23.17 15.49
#